data_AF-A0A4V3WB16-F1
#
_entry.id   AF-A0A4V3WB16-F1
#
_cell.length_a   1.000
_cell.length_b   1.000
_cell.length_c   1.000
_cell.angle_alpha   90.00
_cell.angle_beta   90.00
_cell.angle_gamma   90.00
#
_symmetry.space_group_name_H-M   'P 1'
#
loop_
_entity.id
_entity.type
_entity.pdbx_description
1 polymer ?
#
loop_
_entity_poly.entity_id
_entity_poly.type
_entity_poly.pdbx_seq_one_letter_code
_entity_poly.pdbx_strand_id
1 'polypeptide(L)'
;MAEFDFDHWRRLAERNPEAFFRARSSAIERFIDAHEAEDARRLREMQGYIDCARLAAGTPLNALRTISRMMEEHLTALHEQGAALREATAQLDAAMAHLDRLERIL
;
A
#
# COMPACT_ATOMS: atom_id res chain seq x y z
N MET A 1 18.23 -7.14 -1.85
CA MET A 1 17.44 -6.80 -0.63
C MET A 1 18.18 -7.41 0.54
N ALA A 2 18.56 -6.62 1.56
CA ALA A 2 19.11 -7.20 2.77
C ALA A 2 18.06 -8.12 3.41
N GLU A 3 18.49 -9.28 3.89
CA GLU A 3 17.61 -10.21 4.61
C GLU A 3 17.10 -9.55 5.89
N PHE A 4 15.78 -9.54 6.10
CA PHE A 4 15.20 -8.99 7.31
C PHE A 4 15.37 -9.99 8.46
N ASP A 5 16.18 -9.66 9.46
CA ASP A 5 16.46 -10.54 10.61
C ASP A 5 15.28 -10.54 11.61
N PHE A 6 14.24 -11.33 11.33
CA PHE A 6 13.06 -11.46 12.18
C PHE A 6 13.40 -11.89 13.62
N ASP A 7 14.43 -12.72 13.80
CA ASP A 7 14.83 -13.22 15.12
C ASP A 7 15.48 -12.15 15.98
N HIS A 8 16.21 -11.22 15.39
CA HIS A 8 16.70 -10.04 16.10
C HIS A 8 15.53 -9.18 16.61
N TRP A 9 14.59 -8.84 15.73
CA TRP A 9 13.44 -7.98 16.08
C TRP A 9 12.54 -8.60 17.14
N ARG A 10 12.28 -9.91 17.05
CA ARG A 10 11.53 -10.65 18.07
C ARG A 10 12.22 -10.59 19.43
N ARG A 11 13.52 -10.93 19.49
CA ARG A 11 14.30 -10.89 20.74
C ARG A 11 14.37 -9.48 21.32
N LEU A 12 14.44 -8.46 20.48
CA LEU A 12 14.42 -7.06 20.91
C LEU A 12 13.07 -6.70 21.54
N ALA A 13 11.96 -7.09 20.92
CA ALA A 13 10.61 -6.85 21.45
C ALA A 13 10.38 -7.54 22.81
N GLU A 14 10.88 -8.76 22.98
CA GLU A 14 10.75 -9.52 24.23
C GLU A 14 11.59 -8.93 25.37
N ARG A 15 12.83 -8.51 25.07
CA ARG A 15 13.80 -8.07 26.10
C ARG A 15 13.70 -6.59 26.44
N ASN A 16 13.43 -5.76 25.44
CA ASN A 16 13.37 -4.31 25.57
C ASN A 16 12.34 -3.72 24.60
N PRO A 17 11.04 -3.75 24.98
CA PRO A 17 9.96 -3.25 24.14
C PRO A 17 10.18 -1.80 23.67
N GLU A 18 10.72 -0.94 24.54
CA GLU A 18 10.98 0.46 24.21
C GLU A 18 12.04 0.59 23.10
N ALA A 19 13.12 -0.18 23.20
CA ALA A 19 14.15 -0.22 22.16
C ALA A 19 13.61 -0.77 20.84
N PHE A 20 12.71 -1.77 20.89
CA PHE A 20 12.02 -2.26 19.70
C PHE A 20 11.19 -1.16 19.02
N PHE A 21 10.41 -0.38 19.77
CA PHE A 21 9.60 0.68 19.19
C PHE A 21 10.47 1.80 18.59
N ARG A 22 11.58 2.18 19.24
CA ARG A 22 12.53 3.13 18.66
C ARG A 22 13.17 2.61 17.37
N ALA A 23 13.62 1.35 17.38
CA ALA A 23 14.20 0.72 16.21
C ALA A 23 13.18 0.66 15.05
N ARG A 24 11.93 0.30 15.35
CA ARG A 24 10.83 0.22 14.38
C ARG A 24 10.60 1.57 13.72
N SER A 25 10.41 2.62 14.51
CA SER A 25 10.18 3.96 13.97
C SER A 25 11.35 4.39 13.09
N SER A 26 12.59 4.18 13.53
CA SER A 26 13.77 4.50 12.73
C SER A 26 13.85 3.71 11.41
N ALA A 27 13.48 2.43 11.41
CA ALA A 27 13.46 1.63 10.18
C ALA A 27 12.39 2.11 9.18
N ILE A 28 11.22 2.50 9.68
CA ILE A 28 10.13 3.05 8.85
C ILE A 28 10.51 4.41 8.28
N GLU A 29 11.02 5.33 9.11
CA GLU A 29 11.44 6.66 8.62
C GLU A 29 12.54 6.54 7.56
N ARG A 30 13.56 5.68 7.78
CA ARG A 30 14.59 5.44 6.74
C ARG A 30 14.01 4.92 5.43
N PHE A 31 12.98 4.07 5.49
CA PHE A 31 12.32 3.57 4.28
C PHE A 31 11.57 4.68 3.57
N ILE A 32 10.82 5.50 4.32
CA ILE A 32 10.07 6.64 3.78
C ILE A 32 11.02 7.67 3.15
N ASP A 33 12.10 8.02 3.84
CA ASP A 33 13.08 9.01 3.41
C ASP A 33 13.90 8.58 2.18
N ALA A 34 13.86 7.29 1.82
CA ALA A 34 14.52 6.78 0.62
C ALA A 34 13.73 7.02 -0.69
N HIS A 35 12.52 7.57 -0.60
CA HIS A 35 11.66 7.85 -1.75
C HIS A 35 11.60 9.35 -2.08
N GLU A 36 11.20 9.67 -3.32
CA GLU A 36 10.97 11.05 -3.77
C GLU A 36 9.94 11.78 -2.90
N ALA A 37 10.00 13.11 -2.84
CA ALA A 37 9.25 13.91 -1.87
C ALA A 37 7.73 13.65 -1.89
N GLU A 38 7.14 13.43 -3.06
CA GLU A 38 5.72 13.13 -3.19
C GLU A 38 5.36 11.75 -2.62
N ASP A 39 6.14 10.73 -2.95
CA ASP A 39 5.94 9.37 -2.47
C ASP A 39 6.20 9.27 -0.96
N ALA A 40 7.27 9.91 -0.48
CA ALA A 40 7.59 9.99 0.95
C ALA A 40 6.44 10.64 1.74
N ARG A 41 5.81 11.70 1.19
CA ARG A 41 4.63 12.32 1.83
C ARG A 41 3.47 11.34 1.93
N ARG A 42 3.12 10.64 0.84
CA ARG A 42 2.04 9.64 0.82
C ARG A 42 2.32 8.48 1.79
N LEU A 43 3.57 8.02 1.85
CA LEU A 43 3.97 6.96 2.78
C LEU A 43 3.85 7.39 4.25
N ARG A 44 4.15 8.65 4.59
CA ARG A 44 3.93 9.18 5.96
C ARG A 44 2.45 9.23 6.31
N GLU A 45 1.60 9.66 5.38
CA GLU A 45 0.14 9.65 5.57
C GLU A 45 -0.36 8.23 5.85
N MET A 46 0.05 7.25 5.02
CA MET A 46 -0.25 5.83 5.24
C MET A 46 0.24 5.33 6.60
N GLN A 47 1.48 5.65 6.99
CA GLN A 47 2.04 5.26 8.27
C GLN A 47 1.25 5.84 9.45
N GLY A 48 0.78 7.09 9.33
CA GLY A 48 -0.11 7.71 10.30
C GLY A 48 -1.42 6.94 10.50
N TYR A 49 -2.05 6.48 9.41
CA TYR A 49 -3.24 5.62 9.51
C TYR A 49 -2.93 4.28 10.20
N ILE A 50 -1.81 3.66 9.88
CA ILE A 50 -1.36 2.42 10.53
C ILE A 50 -1.18 2.63 12.03
N ASP A 51 -0.53 3.71 12.45
CA ASP A 51 -0.29 3.98 13.87
C ASP A 51 -1.59 4.26 14.64
N CYS A 52 -2.53 5.00 14.05
CA CYS A 52 -3.88 5.17 14.60
C CYS A 52 -4.61 3.83 14.76
N ALA A 53 -4.57 2.97 13.74
CA ALA A 53 -5.19 1.65 13.78
C ALA A 53 -4.58 0.76 14.88
N ARG A 54 -3.27 0.84 15.09
CA ARG A 54 -2.57 0.11 16.16
C ARG A 54 -2.97 0.59 17.55
N LEU A 55 -3.06 1.91 17.74
CA LEU A 55 -3.49 2.50 19.01
C LEU A 55 -4.93 2.12 19.36
N ALA A 56 -5.83 2.18 18.38
CA ALA A 56 -7.25 1.87 18.57
C ALA A 56 -7.53 0.37 18.83
N ALA A 57 -6.72 -0.52 18.27
CA ALA A 57 -6.98 -1.97 18.31
C ALA A 57 -6.73 -2.65 19.67
N GLY A 58 -6.00 -1.98 20.58
CA GLY A 58 -5.72 -2.44 21.96
C GLY A 58 -4.81 -3.66 22.09
N THR A 59 -4.71 -4.51 21.06
CA THR A 59 -3.79 -5.67 21.02
C THR A 59 -3.09 -5.76 19.67
N PRO A 60 -1.86 -6.32 19.61
CA PRO A 60 -1.15 -6.51 18.36
C PRO A 60 -1.91 -7.36 17.34
N LEU A 61 -2.62 -8.40 17.80
CA LEU A 61 -3.39 -9.28 16.92
C LEU A 61 -4.59 -8.57 16.30
N ASN A 62 -5.30 -7.74 17.06
CA ASN A 62 -6.38 -6.92 16.51
C ASN A 62 -5.83 -5.87 15.55
N ALA A 63 -4.70 -5.25 15.87
CA ALA A 63 -4.05 -4.29 14.98
C ALA A 63 -3.68 -4.93 13.65
N LEU A 64 -3.12 -6.14 13.69
CA LEU A 64 -2.81 -6.92 12.49
C LEU A 64 -4.06 -7.17 11.64
N ARG A 65 -5.16 -7.65 12.26
CA ARG A 65 -6.43 -7.85 11.55
C ARG A 65 -6.95 -6.57 10.90
N THR A 66 -6.92 -5.46 11.62
CA THR A 66 -7.37 -4.16 11.10
C THR A 66 -6.52 -3.71 9.91
N ILE A 67 -5.19 -3.78 10.03
CA ILE A 67 -4.28 -3.38 8.95
C ILE A 67 -4.42 -4.33 7.74
N SER A 68 -4.52 -5.64 7.96
CA SER A 68 -4.71 -6.61 6.88
C SER A 68 -6.03 -6.38 6.12
N ARG A 69 -7.11 -6.04 6.82
CA ARG A 69 -8.37 -5.67 6.18
C ARG A 69 -8.26 -4.39 5.36
N MET A 70 -7.57 -3.37 5.86
CA MET A 70 -7.31 -2.15 5.07
C MET A 70 -6.54 -2.48 3.78
N MET A 71 -5.52 -3.35 3.86
CA MET A 71 -4.77 -3.78 2.67
C MET A 71 -5.66 -4.54 1.68
N GLU A 72 -6.53 -5.42 2.16
CA GLU A 72 -7.49 -6.16 1.34
C GLU A 72 -8.48 -5.24 0.62
N GLU A 73 -9.02 -4.24 1.33
CA GLU A 73 -9.92 -3.22 0.78
C GLU A 73 -9.22 -2.44 -0.35
N HIS A 74 -7.97 -2.03 -0.15
CA HIS A 74 -7.18 -1.32 -1.17
C HIS A 74 -6.87 -2.19 -2.39
N LEU A 75 -6.51 -3.46 -2.20
CA LEU A 75 -6.25 -4.40 -3.29
C LEU A 75 -7.51 -4.67 -4.11
N THR A 76 -8.66 -4.79 -3.45
CA THR A 76 -9.96 -4.96 -4.10
C THR A 76 -10.30 -3.74 -4.94
N ALA A 77 -10.17 -2.53 -4.37
CA ALA A 77 -10.40 -1.29 -5.11
C ALA A 77 -9.47 -1.14 -6.33
N LEU A 78 -8.18 -1.48 -6.18
CA LEU A 78 -7.23 -1.49 -7.31
C LEU A 78 -7.63 -2.49 -8.40
N HIS A 79 -8.09 -3.67 -8.01
CA HIS A 79 -8.57 -4.68 -8.95
C HIS A 79 -9.78 -4.18 -9.75
N GLU A 80 -10.76 -3.58 -9.07
CA GLU A 80 -11.96 -3.00 -9.69
C GLU A 80 -11.61 -1.86 -10.65
N GLN A 81 -10.74 -0.94 -10.22
CA GLN A 81 -10.25 0.16 -11.07
C GLN A 81 -9.51 -0.37 -12.31
N GLY A 82 -8.69 -1.40 -12.15
CA GLY A 82 -7.99 -2.04 -13.25
C GLY A 82 -8.95 -2.73 -14.23
N ALA A 83 -10.03 -3.34 -13.74
CA ALA A 83 -11.07 -3.92 -14.58
C ALA A 83 -11.82 -2.84 -15.38
N ALA A 84 -12.23 -1.76 -14.71
CA ALA A 84 -12.90 -0.62 -15.35
C ALA A 84 -12.02 0.04 -16.42
N LEU A 85 -10.73 0.23 -16.14
CA LEU A 85 -9.79 0.82 -17.10
C LEU A 85 -9.62 -0.06 -18.36
N ARG A 86 -9.54 -1.39 -18.19
CA ARG A 86 -9.46 -2.33 -19.32
C ARG A 86 -10.73 -2.25 -20.18
N GLU A 87 -11.89 -2.19 -19.56
CA GLU A 87 -13.16 -2.08 -20.28
C GLU A 87 -13.25 -0.75 -21.06
N ALA A 88 -12.93 0.37 -20.42
CA ALA A 88 -12.90 1.68 -21.07
C ALA A 88 -11.93 1.72 -22.26
N THR A 89 -10.76 1.09 -22.12
CA THR A 89 -9.77 0.99 -23.22
C THR A 89 -10.35 0.20 -24.40
N ALA A 90 -10.99 -0.95 -24.14
CA ALA A 90 -11.61 -1.76 -25.20
C ALA A 90 -12.76 -1.04 -25.92
N GLN A 91 -13.55 -0.24 -25.19
CA GLN A 91 -14.61 0.58 -25.78
C GLN A 91 -14.04 1.67 -26.69
N LEU A 92 -12.94 2.31 -26.28
CA LEU A 92 -12.26 3.31 -27.10
C LEU A 92 -11.71 2.69 -28.39
N ASP A 93 -11.05 1.54 -28.29
CA ASP A 93 -10.53 0.80 -29.46
C ASP A 93 -11.66 0.44 -30.45
N ALA A 94 -12.80 -0.01 -29.93
CA ALA A 94 -13.97 -0.34 -30.75
C ALA A 94 -14.55 0.89 -31.46
N ALA A 95 -14.61 2.03 -30.76
CA ALA A 95 -15.08 3.29 -31.33
C ALA A 95 -14.13 3.81 -32.43
N MET A 96 -12.82 3.76 -32.20
CA MET A 96 -11.81 4.13 -33.19
C MET A 96 -11.93 3.25 -34.45
N ALA A 97 -12.02 1.92 -34.28
CA ALA A 97 -12.20 1.00 -35.40
C ALA A 97 -13.53 1.21 -36.16
N HIS A 98 -14.56 1.72 -35.49
CA HIS A 98 -15.81 2.09 -36.15
C HIS A 98 -15.64 3.35 -37.00
N LEU A 99 -15.00 4.40 -36.48
CA LEU A 99 -14.73 5.63 -37.22
C LEU A 99 -13.85 5.37 -38.46
N ASP A 100 -12.77 4.59 -38.32
CA ASP A 100 -11.91 4.20 -39.44
C ASP A 100 -12.68 3.49 -40.56
N ARG A 101 -13.70 2.70 -40.21
CA ARG A 101 -14.57 2.03 -41.19
C ARG A 101 -15.49 3.01 -41.90
N LEU A 102 -16.02 4.00 -41.20
CA LEU A 102 -16.88 5.03 -41.81
C LEU A 102 -16.07 5.91 -42.77
N GLU A 103 -14.85 6.30 -42.40
CA GLU A 103 -13.96 7.09 -43.26
C GLU A 103 -13.56 6.35 -44.54
N ARG A 104 -13.53 5.02 -44.55
CA ARG A 104 -13.22 4.21 -45.74
C ARG A 104 -14.40 4.01 -46.70
N ILE A 105 -15.62 4.33 -46.29
CA ILE A 105 -16.84 4.15 -47.08
C ILE A 105 -17.28 5.46 -47.75
N LEU A 106 -16.78 6.60 -47.26
CA LEU A 106 -16.95 7.94 -47.84
C LEU A 106 -15.84 8.27 -48.84
#